data_AF-A0A1E7F9P0-F1
#
_entry.id   AF-A0A1E7F9P0-F1
#
_cell.length_a   1.000
_cell.length_b   1.000
_cell.length_c   1.000
_cell.angle_alpha   90.00
_cell.angle_beta   90.00
_cell.angle_gamma   90.00
#
_symmetry.space_group_name_H-M   'P 1'
#
loop_
_entity.id
_entity.type
_entity.pdbx_description
1 polymer ?
#
loop_
_entity_poly.entity_id
_entity_poly.type
_entity_poly.pdbx_seq_one_letter_code
_entity_poly.pdbx_strand_id
1 'polypeptide(L)'
;MNANSNYDKSRMTTTPVGKKRKTNNEDDTSSSSSSKGLLSTLSSSFIVSSFPDIIWESIASYSSPPDVYNLALTSNYFHYSSSSSSSSSSSSSSSSPLLATRLLRKSLLSSFARVLNSSGTGIDINAALQLSSVVPKGKCLIAGSAMVQTCLGEVWEGGDVDIYCLNEVAPQVRSWLVEKANSIFVGFKDYCISLDDARLTFTINTNIHHCEHYGSLKDNAEYRGKDITEYYAETTEWGRGCNNTYVPQKWLRSIGLLGRDCHDAEYKIRPKKGGDLPFDFDENCQGNIDLIVGVKVPSELLGTITAHDLLDSFDLTICKASFDGTTFKIPEPHLLFNRKSTMEPCRRTLLQWYMYHYGNIINSRGFDINDYGPATVSLLPSCVIEHVRRDLPGSDDFFKWVDIAKKIPDPYDNHDLGFLFAPQKQIKYGASIQFHNWICKLHYRLKKYQARGIEILDAPTIDESIIIHEFSLTG
;
A
#
# COMPACT_ATOMS: atom_id res chain seq x y z
N MET A 1 -19.69 43.77 -34.60
CA MET A 1 -18.32 44.27 -34.39
C MET A 1 -17.42 43.05 -34.32
N ASN A 2 -16.61 42.86 -35.37
CA ASN A 2 -15.78 41.69 -35.60
C ASN A 2 -14.52 41.73 -34.73
N ALA A 3 -14.16 40.60 -34.13
CA ALA A 3 -12.80 40.31 -33.72
C ALA A 3 -12.53 38.81 -33.90
N ASN A 4 -12.01 38.48 -35.09
CA ASN A 4 -11.32 37.22 -35.37
C ASN A 4 -9.91 37.31 -34.78
N SER A 5 -9.47 36.32 -34.01
CA SER A 5 -8.04 36.09 -33.76
C SER A 5 -7.69 34.64 -34.09
N ASN A 6 -7.08 34.46 -35.26
CA ASN A 6 -6.33 33.27 -35.63
C ASN A 6 -5.12 33.14 -34.69
N TYR A 7 -4.93 31.96 -34.09
CA TYR A 7 -3.67 31.60 -33.46
C TYR A 7 -3.00 30.47 -34.25
N ASP A 8 -1.80 30.83 -34.71
CA ASP A 8 -0.91 30.11 -35.60
C ASP A 8 -0.12 29.04 -34.83
N LYS A 9 0.00 27.84 -35.41
CA LYS A 9 0.73 26.70 -34.84
C LYS A 9 2.15 26.68 -35.41
N SER A 10 3.11 27.29 -34.71
CA SER A 10 4.53 27.12 -35.04
C SER A 10 5.19 26.03 -34.18
N ARG A 11 5.53 24.96 -34.88
CA ARG A 11 6.33 23.78 -34.52
C ARG A 11 7.77 24.19 -34.15
N MET A 12 8.23 23.85 -32.95
CA MET A 12 9.66 23.94 -32.57
C MET A 12 10.28 22.54 -32.48
N THR A 13 11.12 22.24 -33.47
CA THR A 13 12.10 21.14 -33.46
C THR A 13 13.48 21.73 -33.19
N THR A 14 14.15 21.31 -32.13
CA THR A 14 15.53 21.70 -31.83
C THR A 14 16.42 20.46 -31.69
N THR A 15 17.27 20.25 -32.69
CA THR A 15 18.49 19.41 -32.65
C THR A 15 19.69 20.30 -32.32
N PRO A 16 20.63 19.88 -31.46
CA PRO A 16 21.95 20.50 -31.39
C PRO A 16 22.98 19.72 -32.23
N VAL A 17 23.56 20.46 -33.17
CA VAL A 17 24.73 20.13 -33.97
C VAL A 17 26.00 20.17 -33.11
N GLY A 18 26.88 19.19 -33.32
CA GLY A 18 28.16 19.06 -32.63
C GLY A 18 29.19 20.16 -32.95
N LYS A 19 30.11 20.35 -32.02
CA LYS A 19 31.38 21.08 -32.24
C LYS A 19 32.55 20.23 -31.77
N LYS A 20 33.33 19.76 -32.74
CA LYS A 20 34.72 19.31 -32.57
C LYS A 20 35.58 20.50 -32.11
N ARG A 21 36.40 20.31 -31.08
CA ARG A 21 37.59 21.15 -30.85
C ARG A 21 38.77 20.23 -30.54
N LYS A 22 39.81 20.39 -31.34
CA LYS A 22 41.07 19.66 -31.37
C LYS A 22 42.15 20.66 -30.93
N THR A 23 42.93 20.37 -29.90
CA THR A 23 44.22 21.04 -29.63
C THR A 23 45.17 20.10 -28.88
N ASN A 24 46.19 19.72 -29.64
CA ASN A 24 47.59 19.34 -29.37
C ASN A 24 48.13 19.13 -27.94
N ASN A 25 48.90 18.04 -27.87
CA ASN A 25 50.15 17.76 -27.16
C ASN A 25 50.94 18.98 -26.63
N GLU A 26 51.39 18.87 -25.38
CA GLU A 26 52.78 19.14 -24.99
C GLU A 26 53.26 18.03 -24.05
N ASP A 27 54.46 17.54 -24.35
CA ASP A 27 55.26 16.61 -23.56
C ASP A 27 55.74 17.30 -22.28
N ASP A 28 55.71 16.60 -21.14
CA ASP A 28 56.71 16.81 -20.10
C ASP A 28 56.95 15.55 -19.28
N THR A 29 58.11 14.97 -19.54
CA THR A 29 58.81 13.96 -18.77
C THR A 29 59.29 14.51 -17.42
N SER A 30 58.83 13.93 -16.31
CA SER A 30 59.66 13.87 -15.11
C SER A 30 59.34 12.64 -14.24
N SER A 31 60.31 11.75 -14.22
CA SER A 31 60.48 10.63 -13.31
C SER A 31 60.60 11.05 -11.84
N SER A 32 59.84 10.45 -10.91
CA SER A 32 60.33 10.11 -9.56
C SER A 32 59.34 9.28 -8.73
N SER A 33 59.92 8.32 -7.98
CA SER A 33 59.38 7.63 -6.80
C SER A 33 58.39 6.46 -6.98
N SER A 34 58.98 5.37 -7.48
CA SER A 34 58.61 3.98 -7.22
C SER A 34 58.56 3.66 -5.71
N SER A 35 57.37 3.68 -5.10
CA SER A 35 57.05 2.91 -3.86
C SER A 35 55.57 2.95 -3.40
N LYS A 36 54.62 3.52 -4.16
CA LYS A 36 53.20 3.61 -3.75
C LYS A 36 52.25 2.54 -4.33
N GLY A 37 52.76 1.58 -5.10
CA GLY A 37 51.91 0.69 -5.93
C GLY A 37 51.63 -0.72 -5.41
N LEU A 38 52.12 -1.12 -4.23
CA LEU A 38 51.98 -2.52 -3.75
C LEU A 38 50.87 -2.73 -2.71
N LEU A 39 50.25 -1.66 -2.21
CA LEU A 39 49.12 -1.71 -1.27
C LEU A 39 47.77 -1.32 -1.90
N SER A 40 47.75 -0.72 -3.09
CA SER A 40 46.50 -0.32 -3.77
C SER A 40 45.86 -1.45 -4.58
N THR A 41 46.51 -2.61 -4.68
CA THR A 41 46.07 -3.80 -5.43
C THR A 41 46.17 -5.08 -4.60
N LEU A 42 46.10 -4.97 -3.26
CA LEU A 42 45.39 -6.03 -2.54
C LEU A 42 43.95 -5.96 -3.02
N SER A 43 43.67 -6.74 -4.07
CA SER A 43 42.38 -6.81 -4.74
C SER A 43 41.29 -6.78 -3.68
N SER A 44 40.35 -5.84 -3.76
CA SER A 44 39.18 -5.78 -2.88
C SER A 44 38.48 -7.13 -2.79
N SER A 45 38.63 -7.99 -3.81
CA SER A 45 38.17 -9.38 -3.80
C SER A 45 38.80 -10.26 -2.72
N PHE A 46 40.06 -10.02 -2.32
CA PHE A 46 40.77 -10.86 -1.34
C PHE A 46 40.15 -10.71 0.05
N ILE A 47 39.89 -9.48 0.50
CA ILE A 47 39.26 -9.25 1.82
C ILE A 47 37.85 -9.85 1.85
N VAL A 48 37.05 -9.64 0.79
CA VAL A 48 35.67 -10.12 0.75
C VAL A 48 35.59 -11.66 0.77
N SER A 49 36.47 -12.32 0.03
CA SER A 49 36.53 -13.79 -0.04
C SER A 49 37.28 -14.46 1.12
N SER A 50 37.96 -13.68 1.97
CA SER A 50 38.70 -14.22 3.13
C SER A 50 37.79 -14.63 4.28
N PHE A 51 36.57 -14.10 4.36
CA PHE A 51 35.62 -14.42 5.41
C PHE A 51 34.68 -15.55 5.00
N PRO A 52 34.46 -16.56 5.86
CA PRO A 52 33.45 -17.58 5.63
C PRO A 52 32.03 -16.98 5.49
N ASP A 53 31.18 -17.61 4.67
CA ASP A 53 29.79 -17.18 4.42
C ASP A 53 28.98 -16.92 5.71
N ILE A 54 29.22 -17.71 6.77
CA ILE A 54 28.52 -17.56 8.05
C ILE A 54 28.83 -16.23 8.75
N ILE A 55 30.05 -15.69 8.56
CA ILE A 55 30.44 -14.39 9.10
C ILE A 55 29.70 -13.29 8.34
N TRP A 56 29.61 -13.40 7.01
CA TRP A 56 28.82 -12.48 6.21
C TRP A 56 27.35 -12.50 6.58
N GLU A 57 26.76 -13.67 6.81
CA GLU A 57 25.36 -13.78 7.27
C GLU A 57 25.14 -13.13 8.63
N SER A 58 26.11 -13.26 9.55
CA SER A 58 26.08 -12.58 10.85
C SER A 58 26.10 -11.07 10.67
N ILE A 59 27.05 -10.53 9.89
CA ILE A 59 27.14 -9.09 9.58
C ILE A 59 25.83 -8.58 8.95
N ALA A 60 25.28 -9.33 7.99
CA ALA A 60 24.04 -8.96 7.31
C ALA A 60 22.85 -8.88 8.26
N SER A 61 22.80 -9.72 9.31
CA SER A 61 21.72 -9.69 10.31
C SER A 61 21.72 -8.43 11.18
N TYR A 62 22.85 -7.72 11.28
CA TYR A 62 22.97 -6.44 12.00
C TYR A 62 22.96 -5.22 11.06
N SER A 63 23.14 -5.42 9.77
CA SER A 63 23.20 -4.35 8.76
C SER A 63 21.80 -4.02 8.20
N SER A 64 21.61 -2.80 7.71
CA SER A 64 20.36 -2.43 7.04
C SER A 64 20.25 -3.15 5.67
N PRO A 65 19.04 -3.46 5.17
CA PRO A 65 18.90 -4.09 3.87
C PRO A 65 19.48 -3.27 2.71
N PRO A 66 19.37 -1.92 2.69
CA PRO A 66 20.10 -1.10 1.72
C PRO A 66 21.62 -1.31 1.73
N ASP A 67 22.24 -1.38 2.91
CA ASP A 67 23.69 -1.59 3.02
C ASP A 67 24.10 -2.98 2.53
N VAL A 68 23.33 -4.01 2.89
CA VAL A 68 23.59 -5.38 2.43
C VAL A 68 23.39 -5.52 0.92
N TYR A 69 22.39 -4.85 0.38
CA TYR A 69 22.15 -4.80 -1.05
C TYR A 69 23.34 -4.14 -1.79
N ASN A 70 23.78 -2.97 -1.33
CA ASN A 70 24.91 -2.26 -1.92
C ASN A 70 26.22 -3.03 -1.75
N LEU A 71 26.43 -3.70 -0.60
CA LEU A 71 27.57 -4.58 -0.37
C LEU A 71 27.60 -5.71 -1.40
N ALA A 72 26.46 -6.37 -1.66
CA ALA A 72 26.38 -7.45 -2.63
C ALA A 72 26.81 -7.01 -4.03
N LEU A 73 26.51 -5.77 -4.43
CA LEU A 73 26.89 -5.20 -5.72
C LEU A 73 28.40 -4.90 -5.86
N THR A 74 29.16 -4.88 -4.75
CA THR A 74 30.58 -4.51 -4.79
C THR A 74 31.50 -5.65 -5.24
N SER A 75 31.04 -6.90 -5.23
CA SER A 75 31.89 -8.06 -5.52
C SER A 75 31.11 -9.23 -6.10
N ASN A 76 31.67 -9.83 -7.17
CA ASN A 76 31.15 -11.07 -7.75
C ASN A 76 31.15 -12.25 -6.77
N TYR A 77 31.94 -12.18 -5.69
CA TYR A 77 31.97 -13.21 -4.65
C TYR A 77 30.56 -13.53 -4.12
N PHE A 78 29.74 -12.50 -3.89
CA PHE A 78 28.40 -12.66 -3.35
C PHE A 78 27.42 -13.31 -4.35
N HIS A 79 27.78 -13.39 -5.62
CA HIS A 79 26.95 -13.94 -6.69
C HIS A 79 27.31 -15.38 -7.07
N TYR A 80 28.16 -16.04 -6.28
CA TYR A 80 28.37 -17.49 -6.40
C TYR A 80 27.45 -18.25 -5.44
N SER A 81 26.91 -19.37 -5.91
CA SER A 81 26.30 -20.37 -5.02
C SER A 81 27.42 -21.08 -4.28
N SER A 82 27.30 -21.22 -2.95
CA SER A 82 28.20 -22.07 -2.17
C SER A 82 28.10 -23.48 -2.76
N SER A 83 29.11 -23.86 -3.55
CA SER A 83 29.22 -25.19 -4.10
C SER A 83 29.59 -26.07 -2.92
N SER A 84 28.59 -26.75 -2.34
CA SER A 84 28.81 -27.73 -1.29
C SER A 84 29.80 -28.75 -1.83
N SER A 85 31.05 -28.62 -1.38
CA SER A 85 32.14 -29.55 -1.61
C SER A 85 31.87 -30.83 -0.83
N SER A 86 30.91 -31.63 -1.32
CA SER A 86 30.67 -33.00 -0.87
C SER A 86 29.85 -33.76 -1.91
N SER A 87 30.63 -34.46 -2.74
CA SER A 87 30.37 -35.74 -3.40
C SER A 87 29.06 -36.49 -3.11
N SER A 88 28.59 -37.07 -4.22
CA SER A 88 27.77 -38.27 -4.38
C SER A 88 26.25 -38.20 -4.17
N SER A 89 25.61 -38.34 -5.34
CA SER A 89 24.43 -39.13 -5.65
C SER A 89 23.03 -38.56 -5.39
N SER A 90 22.47 -38.14 -6.52
CA SER A 90 21.08 -38.35 -6.97
C SER A 90 19.95 -37.67 -6.22
N SER A 91 19.36 -36.73 -6.97
CA SER A 91 17.93 -36.42 -7.11
C SER A 91 17.40 -35.17 -6.40
N SER A 92 16.83 -34.29 -7.22
CA SER A 92 16.24 -32.96 -6.97
C SER A 92 17.24 -31.81 -6.76
N SER A 93 17.68 -31.21 -7.87
CA SER A 93 18.57 -30.06 -7.96
C SER A 93 17.89 -28.74 -7.57
N SER A 94 17.57 -28.55 -6.28
CA SER A 94 17.33 -27.20 -5.77
C SER A 94 18.68 -26.50 -5.64
N SER A 95 19.03 -25.68 -6.64
CA SER A 95 20.26 -24.87 -6.60
C SER A 95 20.27 -24.05 -5.31
N SER A 96 21.35 -24.16 -4.53
CA SER A 96 21.51 -23.35 -3.32
C SER A 96 21.43 -21.86 -3.69
N PRO A 97 20.68 -21.04 -2.92
CA PRO A 97 20.56 -19.62 -3.22
C PRO A 97 21.92 -18.95 -3.18
N LEU A 98 22.12 -17.97 -4.05
CA LEU A 98 23.32 -17.12 -4.08
C LEU A 98 23.58 -16.53 -2.69
N LEU A 99 24.86 -16.31 -2.34
CA LEU A 99 25.22 -15.70 -1.07
C LEU A 99 24.51 -14.35 -0.88
N ALA A 100 24.51 -13.47 -1.89
CA ALA A 100 23.81 -12.20 -1.89
C ALA A 100 22.33 -12.33 -1.46
N THR A 101 21.62 -13.34 -2.00
CA THR A 101 20.22 -13.62 -1.66
C THR A 101 20.06 -14.04 -0.20
N ARG A 102 20.99 -14.85 0.32
CA ARG A 102 21.00 -15.28 1.74
C ARG A 102 21.27 -14.09 2.66
N LEU A 103 22.27 -13.27 2.33
CA LEU A 103 22.62 -12.07 3.11
C LEU A 103 21.45 -11.09 3.17
N LEU A 104 20.87 -10.75 2.01
CA LEU A 104 19.73 -9.83 1.95
C LEU A 104 18.52 -10.38 2.72
N ARG A 105 18.25 -11.69 2.60
CA ARG A 105 17.18 -12.33 3.39
C ARG A 105 17.42 -12.22 4.89
N LYS A 106 18.65 -12.42 5.37
CA LYS A 106 19.00 -12.29 6.80
C LYS A 106 18.76 -10.87 7.29
N SER A 107 19.20 -9.88 6.53
CA SER A 107 18.98 -8.47 6.85
C SER A 107 17.50 -8.09 6.84
N LEU A 108 16.73 -8.51 5.83
CA LEU A 108 15.29 -8.28 5.75
C LEU A 108 14.54 -8.93 6.90
N LEU A 109 14.85 -10.18 7.28
CA LEU A 109 14.20 -10.84 8.42
C LEU A 109 14.51 -10.14 9.75
N SER A 110 15.76 -9.71 9.95
CA SER A 110 16.16 -8.95 11.14
C SER A 110 15.42 -7.60 11.19
N SER A 111 15.40 -6.86 10.08
CA SER A 111 14.66 -5.61 9.99
C SER A 111 13.17 -5.80 10.19
N PHE A 112 12.59 -6.85 9.60
CA PHE A 112 11.17 -7.15 9.74
C PHE A 112 10.80 -7.46 11.19
N ALA A 113 11.63 -8.24 11.89
CA ALA A 113 11.44 -8.50 13.31
C ALA A 113 11.44 -7.21 14.15
N ARG A 114 12.33 -6.25 13.84
CA ARG A 114 12.32 -4.92 14.49
C ARG A 114 11.04 -4.16 14.22
N VAL A 115 10.61 -4.09 12.95
CA VAL A 115 9.38 -3.38 12.55
C VAL A 115 8.16 -3.97 13.24
N LEU A 116 8.03 -5.30 13.22
CA LEU A 116 6.95 -6.01 13.90
C LEU A 116 6.93 -5.72 15.41
N ASN A 117 8.08 -5.82 16.08
CA ASN A 117 8.18 -5.51 17.50
C ASN A 117 7.82 -4.05 17.81
N SER A 118 8.19 -3.11 16.94
CA SER A 118 7.88 -1.69 17.13
C SER A 118 6.43 -1.31 16.80
N SER A 119 5.72 -2.14 16.03
CA SER A 119 4.35 -1.85 15.59
C SER A 119 3.31 -1.99 16.71
N GLY A 120 3.64 -2.67 17.81
CA GLY A 120 2.70 -2.97 18.89
C GLY A 120 1.55 -3.91 18.48
N THR A 121 1.61 -4.52 17.30
CA THR A 121 0.48 -5.32 16.76
C THR A 121 0.32 -6.70 17.40
N GLY A 122 1.31 -7.16 18.17
CA GLY A 122 1.38 -8.52 18.71
C GLY A 122 1.87 -9.58 17.70
N ILE A 123 2.00 -9.24 16.42
CA ILE A 123 2.64 -10.10 15.42
C ILE A 123 4.15 -10.07 15.66
N ASP A 124 4.76 -11.23 15.95
CA ASP A 124 6.22 -11.39 15.95
C ASP A 124 6.72 -12.05 14.65
N ILE A 125 8.04 -12.13 14.49
CA ILE A 125 8.64 -12.73 13.30
C ILE A 125 8.29 -14.23 13.15
N ASN A 126 8.07 -14.94 14.26
CA ASN A 126 7.72 -16.36 14.23
C ASN A 126 6.29 -16.56 13.72
N ALA A 127 5.34 -15.74 14.17
CA ALA A 127 3.96 -15.69 13.70
C ALA A 127 3.94 -15.37 12.21
N ALA A 128 4.70 -14.35 11.77
CA ALA A 128 4.79 -13.98 10.36
C ALA A 128 5.37 -15.11 9.49
N LEU A 129 6.40 -15.82 9.94
CA LEU A 129 6.96 -16.99 9.25
C LEU A 129 6.00 -18.20 9.21
N GLN A 130 5.09 -18.30 10.18
CA GLN A 130 4.05 -19.32 10.19
C GLN A 130 2.88 -19.02 9.26
N LEU A 131 2.79 -17.81 8.68
CA LEU A 131 1.69 -17.45 7.78
C LEU A 131 1.54 -18.45 6.62
N SER A 132 2.66 -18.90 6.05
CA SER A 132 2.68 -19.86 4.95
C SER A 132 2.33 -21.30 5.33
N SER A 133 2.30 -21.64 6.63
CA SER A 133 1.83 -22.95 7.09
C SER A 133 0.33 -22.99 7.29
N VAL A 134 -0.30 -21.83 7.48
CA VAL A 134 -1.75 -21.70 7.70
C VAL A 134 -2.49 -21.38 6.40
N VAL A 135 -1.84 -20.66 5.48
CA VAL A 135 -2.45 -20.19 4.24
C VAL A 135 -1.65 -20.69 3.02
N PRO A 136 -2.31 -21.18 1.95
CA PRO A 136 -1.62 -21.56 0.73
C PRO A 136 -0.79 -20.40 0.15
N LYS A 137 0.37 -20.75 -0.45
CA LYS A 137 1.28 -19.77 -1.02
C LYS A 137 0.58 -18.86 -2.03
N GLY A 138 0.87 -17.56 -1.95
CA GLY A 138 0.31 -16.55 -2.84
C GLY A 138 -1.16 -16.20 -2.55
N LYS A 139 -1.77 -16.68 -1.46
CA LYS A 139 -3.15 -16.32 -1.08
C LYS A 139 -3.24 -15.31 0.06
N CYS A 140 -2.15 -15.08 0.79
CA CYS A 140 -2.03 -14.06 1.82
C CYS A 140 -0.60 -13.50 1.84
N LEU A 141 -0.45 -12.23 2.19
CA LEU A 141 0.83 -11.56 2.36
C LEU A 141 0.72 -10.37 3.32
N ILE A 142 1.87 -9.91 3.82
CA ILE A 142 2.04 -8.65 4.55
C ILE A 142 2.62 -7.62 3.57
N ALA A 143 2.09 -6.41 3.52
CA ALA A 143 2.53 -5.34 2.61
C ALA A 143 2.45 -3.96 3.27
N GLY A 144 2.47 -2.90 2.45
CA GLY A 144 2.26 -1.54 2.93
C GLY A 144 3.43 -1.01 3.74
N SER A 145 3.13 -0.18 4.74
CA SER A 145 4.15 0.66 5.38
C SER A 145 5.17 -0.17 6.18
N ALA A 146 4.74 -1.27 6.83
CA ALA A 146 5.62 -2.22 7.52
C ALA A 146 6.67 -2.83 6.58
N MET A 147 6.30 -3.16 5.35
CA MET A 147 7.25 -3.72 4.38
C MET A 147 8.19 -2.67 3.82
N VAL A 148 7.76 -1.41 3.67
CA VAL A 148 8.67 -0.33 3.30
C VAL A 148 9.71 -0.11 4.39
N GLN A 149 9.30 -0.02 5.66
CA GLN A 149 10.20 0.08 6.81
C GLN A 149 11.19 -1.08 6.85
N THR A 150 10.68 -2.30 6.67
CA THR A 150 11.48 -3.52 6.61
C THR A 150 12.54 -3.43 5.55
N CYS A 151 12.19 -3.00 4.34
CA CYS A 151 13.13 -2.93 3.24
C CYS A 151 14.13 -1.76 3.37
N LEU A 152 13.79 -0.69 4.09
CA LEU A 152 14.70 0.43 4.34
C LEU A 152 15.58 0.25 5.59
N GLY A 153 15.29 -0.76 6.43
CA GLY A 153 16.03 -0.95 7.67
C GLY A 153 15.54 -0.06 8.83
N GLU A 154 14.40 0.60 8.67
CA GLU A 154 13.91 1.67 9.55
C GLU A 154 12.72 1.26 10.40
N VAL A 155 12.42 2.09 11.40
CA VAL A 155 11.18 2.04 12.19
C VAL A 155 10.62 3.46 12.25
N TRP A 156 9.32 3.59 12.00
CA TRP A 156 8.58 4.84 12.07
C TRP A 156 7.53 4.74 13.17
N GLU A 157 7.31 5.84 13.89
CA GLU A 157 6.28 5.93 14.92
C GLU A 157 4.88 5.74 14.31
N GLY A 158 4.00 5.04 15.04
CA GLY A 158 2.64 4.75 14.59
C GLY A 158 2.58 3.81 13.38
N GLY A 159 3.56 2.92 13.21
CA GLY A 159 3.58 1.93 12.14
C GLY A 159 2.41 0.95 12.23
N ASP A 160 1.73 0.76 11.10
CA ASP A 160 0.67 -0.23 10.88
C ASP A 160 1.20 -1.48 10.15
N VAL A 161 0.51 -2.60 10.33
CA VAL A 161 0.76 -3.86 9.60
C VAL A 161 -0.44 -4.17 8.72
N ASP A 162 -0.25 -4.04 7.41
CA ASP A 162 -1.28 -4.35 6.43
C ASP A 162 -1.13 -5.79 5.94
N ILE A 163 -2.18 -6.59 6.08
CA ILE A 163 -2.28 -7.98 5.63
C ILE A 163 -3.28 -8.06 4.49
N TYR A 164 -2.85 -8.56 3.33
CA TYR A 164 -3.69 -8.73 2.16
C TYR A 164 -3.97 -10.21 1.96
N CYS A 165 -5.24 -10.58 1.80
CA CYS A 165 -5.61 -11.96 1.50
C CYS A 165 -6.78 -12.05 0.52
N LEU A 166 -6.90 -13.21 -0.15
CA LEU A 166 -8.11 -13.50 -0.93
C LEU A 166 -9.25 -13.91 0.01
N ASN A 167 -10.49 -13.57 -0.35
CA ASN A 167 -11.69 -13.89 0.42
C ASN A 167 -11.77 -15.37 0.86
N GLU A 168 -11.37 -16.30 -0.02
CA GLU A 168 -11.40 -17.75 0.23
C GLU A 168 -10.47 -18.21 1.38
N VAL A 169 -9.45 -17.42 1.73
CA VAL A 169 -8.52 -17.71 2.85
C VAL A 169 -8.69 -16.76 4.04
N ALA A 170 -9.60 -15.79 3.96
CA ALA A 170 -9.83 -14.83 5.04
C ALA A 170 -10.16 -15.53 6.38
N PRO A 171 -11.03 -16.57 6.46
CA PRO A 171 -11.29 -17.26 7.72
C PRO A 171 -10.04 -17.83 8.41
N GLN A 172 -9.09 -18.36 7.63
CA GLN A 172 -7.82 -18.89 8.12
C GLN A 172 -6.91 -17.77 8.63
N VAL A 173 -6.84 -16.64 7.91
CA VAL A 173 -6.05 -15.47 8.33
C VAL A 173 -6.61 -14.87 9.61
N ARG A 174 -7.93 -14.73 9.74
CA ARG A 174 -8.59 -14.28 10.97
C ARG A 174 -8.27 -15.20 12.15
N SER A 175 -8.29 -16.52 11.94
CA SER A 175 -7.91 -17.49 12.96
C SER A 175 -6.44 -17.35 13.35
N TRP A 176 -5.54 -17.13 12.37
CA TRP A 176 -4.12 -16.88 12.62
C TRP A 176 -3.89 -15.59 13.41
N LEU A 177 -4.62 -14.50 13.11
CA LEU A 177 -4.53 -13.24 13.85
C LEU A 177 -4.88 -13.43 15.33
N VAL A 178 -5.96 -14.16 15.61
CA VAL A 178 -6.36 -14.44 16.99
C VAL A 178 -5.35 -15.35 17.69
N GLU A 179 -4.93 -16.44 17.06
CA GLU A 179 -4.13 -17.49 17.72
C GLU A 179 -2.63 -17.23 17.78
N LYS A 180 -2.09 -16.54 16.78
CA LYS A 180 -0.64 -16.36 16.59
C LYS A 180 -0.22 -14.92 16.82
N ALA A 181 -1.07 -13.96 16.49
CA ALA A 181 -0.80 -12.54 16.70
C ALA A 181 -1.42 -11.98 17.98
N ASN A 182 -2.22 -12.78 18.71
CA ASN A 182 -2.99 -12.33 19.88
C ASN A 182 -3.78 -11.06 19.60
N SER A 183 -4.38 -10.98 18.40
CA SER A 183 -5.12 -9.80 17.95
C SER A 183 -6.63 -10.05 18.02
N ILE A 184 -7.39 -8.99 18.24
CA ILE A 184 -8.85 -9.00 18.33
C ILE A 184 -9.44 -8.20 17.18
N PHE A 185 -10.59 -8.64 16.65
CA PHE A 185 -11.28 -7.90 15.60
C PHE A 185 -11.87 -6.64 16.21
N VAL A 186 -11.42 -5.47 15.75
CA VAL A 186 -11.87 -4.19 16.28
C VAL A 186 -13.13 -3.69 15.56
N GLY A 187 -13.19 -3.94 14.26
CA GLY A 187 -14.28 -3.44 13.43
C GLY A 187 -13.90 -3.49 11.97
N PHE A 188 -14.79 -3.00 11.11
CA PHE A 188 -14.41 -2.74 9.73
C PHE A 188 -13.83 -1.33 9.64
N LYS A 189 -12.67 -1.22 9.00
CA LYS A 189 -12.09 0.07 8.67
C LYS A 189 -12.75 0.57 7.42
N ASP A 190 -13.79 1.34 7.66
CA ASP A 190 -14.56 1.93 6.61
C ASP A 190 -13.68 2.90 5.80
N TYR A 191 -12.55 3.46 6.25
CA TYR A 191 -11.78 4.35 5.35
C TYR A 191 -11.13 3.67 4.13
N CYS A 192 -10.81 2.38 4.15
CA CYS A 192 -10.29 1.70 2.94
C CYS A 192 -11.37 1.59 1.86
N ILE A 193 -12.64 1.66 2.27
CA ILE A 193 -13.84 1.69 1.45
C ILE A 193 -14.91 2.50 2.23
N SER A 194 -14.81 3.84 2.24
CA SER A 194 -15.68 4.66 3.13
C SER A 194 -17.07 4.72 2.52
N LEU A 195 -17.90 3.85 3.10
CA LEU A 195 -19.27 3.50 2.78
C LEU A 195 -20.03 3.42 4.11
N ASP A 196 -20.50 4.51 4.69
CA ASP A 196 -21.61 4.37 5.65
C ASP A 196 -22.91 3.86 4.97
N ASP A 197 -22.79 3.36 3.73
CA ASP A 197 -23.85 2.83 2.91
C ASP A 197 -23.38 1.89 1.77
N ALA A 198 -24.07 0.76 1.54
CA ALA A 198 -23.97 -0.14 0.36
C ALA A 198 -23.87 0.55 -0.97
N ARG A 199 -24.35 1.78 -1.00
CA ARG A 199 -24.58 2.61 -2.16
C ARG A 199 -23.38 3.46 -2.53
N LEU A 200 -22.22 3.22 -1.95
CA LEU A 200 -21.06 4.07 -2.14
C LEU A 200 -19.89 3.25 -2.77
N THR A 201 -20.13 2.02 -3.25
CA THR A 201 -19.17 1.04 -3.83
C THR A 201 -18.41 1.53 -5.08
N PHE A 202 -18.44 2.82 -5.36
CA PHE A 202 -18.00 3.49 -6.58
C PHE A 202 -16.51 3.84 -6.59
N THR A 203 -15.72 3.28 -5.67
CA THR A 203 -14.26 3.37 -5.77
C THR A 203 -13.78 2.61 -7.00
N ILE A 204 -12.84 3.25 -7.70
CA ILE A 204 -12.12 2.77 -8.88
C ILE A 204 -11.79 1.29 -8.72
N ASN A 205 -12.37 0.43 -9.59
CA ASN A 205 -12.17 -1.02 -9.69
C ASN A 205 -11.06 -1.57 -8.77
N THR A 206 -11.35 -1.71 -7.48
CA THR A 206 -10.40 -2.33 -6.56
C THR A 206 -10.79 -3.80 -6.50
N ASN A 207 -9.80 -4.68 -6.58
CA ASN A 207 -10.00 -6.08 -6.23
C ASN A 207 -10.22 -6.25 -4.72
N ILE A 208 -10.42 -5.16 -3.96
CA ILE A 208 -10.57 -5.13 -2.51
C ILE A 208 -12.06 -5.17 -2.18
N HIS A 209 -12.47 -6.17 -1.41
CA HIS A 209 -13.83 -6.31 -0.91
C HIS A 209 -14.11 -5.41 0.29
N HIS A 210 -13.21 -5.44 1.27
CA HIS A 210 -13.31 -4.73 2.54
C HIS A 210 -11.96 -4.71 3.27
N CYS A 211 -11.89 -3.88 4.31
CA CYS A 211 -10.79 -3.86 5.26
C CYS A 211 -11.35 -4.12 6.66
N GLU A 212 -10.76 -5.09 7.33
CA GLU A 212 -11.00 -5.41 8.74
C GLU A 212 -9.90 -4.77 9.57
N HIS A 213 -10.25 -4.27 10.74
CA HIS A 213 -9.31 -3.71 11.69
C HIS A 213 -9.10 -4.70 12.82
N TYR A 214 -7.83 -4.90 13.19
CA TYR A 214 -7.43 -5.77 14.28
C TYR A 214 -6.49 -5.03 15.24
N GLY A 215 -6.76 -5.19 16.53
CA GLY A 215 -6.03 -4.56 17.62
C GLY A 215 -5.32 -5.59 18.52
N SER A 216 -4.36 -5.14 19.32
CA SER A 216 -3.62 -6.00 20.26
C SER A 216 -4.51 -6.38 21.45
N LEU A 217 -4.69 -7.66 21.75
CA LEU A 217 -5.48 -8.08 22.92
C LEU A 217 -4.90 -7.50 24.22
N LYS A 218 -3.57 -7.51 24.33
CA LYS A 218 -2.86 -7.07 25.53
C LYS A 218 -3.05 -5.58 25.76
N ASP A 219 -2.81 -4.78 24.73
CA ASP A 219 -2.85 -3.32 24.87
C ASP A 219 -4.27 -2.83 25.15
N ASN A 220 -5.27 -3.53 24.58
CA ASN A 220 -6.68 -3.23 24.85
C ASN A 220 -7.11 -3.66 26.27
N ALA A 221 -6.64 -4.81 26.77
CA ALA A 221 -6.87 -5.18 28.16
C ALA A 221 -6.25 -4.17 29.14
N GLU A 222 -5.02 -3.73 28.87
CA GLU A 222 -4.30 -2.73 29.67
C GLU A 222 -5.03 -1.37 29.65
N TYR A 223 -5.43 -0.89 28.46
CA TYR A 223 -6.21 0.34 28.30
C TYR A 223 -7.51 0.31 29.11
N ARG A 224 -8.16 -0.85 29.21
CA ARG A 224 -9.38 -1.04 30.00
C ARG A 224 -9.15 -1.26 31.50
N GLY A 225 -7.89 -1.40 31.92
CA GLY A 225 -7.56 -1.77 33.30
C GLY A 225 -8.09 -3.15 33.69
N LYS A 226 -8.17 -4.09 32.74
CA LYS A 226 -8.68 -5.46 32.94
C LYS A 226 -7.56 -6.48 32.80
N ASP A 227 -7.72 -7.62 33.47
CA ASP A 227 -6.87 -8.78 33.18
C ASP A 227 -7.12 -9.26 31.74
N ILE A 228 -6.07 -9.74 31.06
CA ILE A 228 -6.17 -10.20 29.67
C ILE A 228 -7.23 -11.31 29.53
N THR A 229 -7.32 -12.22 30.51
CA THR A 229 -8.27 -13.34 30.49
C THR A 229 -9.70 -12.86 30.67
N GLU A 230 -9.92 -11.93 31.60
CA GLU A 230 -11.23 -11.31 31.84
C GLU A 230 -11.70 -10.56 30.60
N TYR A 231 -10.83 -9.70 30.07
CA TYR A 231 -11.12 -8.92 28.87
C TYR A 231 -11.40 -9.81 27.66
N TYR A 232 -10.63 -10.88 27.48
CA TYR A 232 -10.85 -11.86 26.41
C TYR A 232 -12.23 -12.52 26.51
N ALA A 233 -12.67 -12.91 27.72
CA ALA A 233 -13.95 -13.59 27.93
C ALA A 233 -15.16 -12.68 27.63
N GLU A 234 -15.11 -11.42 28.05
CA GLU A 234 -16.16 -10.43 27.80
C GLU A 234 -16.29 -10.11 26.30
N THR A 235 -15.16 -9.80 25.68
CA THR A 235 -15.00 -9.52 24.24
C THR A 235 -15.49 -10.69 23.38
N THR A 236 -15.25 -11.91 23.85
CA THR A 236 -15.77 -13.17 23.30
C THR A 236 -17.29 -13.27 23.39
N GLU A 237 -17.87 -13.01 24.56
CA GLU A 237 -19.32 -13.09 24.76
C GLU A 237 -20.06 -12.08 23.92
N TRP A 238 -19.58 -10.84 23.93
CA TRP A 238 -20.10 -9.75 23.12
C TRP A 238 -20.03 -10.07 21.62
N GLY A 239 -18.88 -10.60 21.19
CA GLY A 239 -18.63 -11.03 19.83
C GLY A 239 -19.60 -12.05 19.26
N ARG A 240 -20.03 -13.02 20.09
CA ARG A 240 -21.07 -13.99 19.73
C ARG A 240 -22.40 -13.32 19.40
N GLY A 241 -22.74 -12.22 20.08
CA GLY A 241 -23.92 -11.42 19.77
C GLY A 241 -23.82 -10.75 18.40
N CYS A 242 -22.66 -10.16 18.08
CA CYS A 242 -22.46 -9.34 16.89
C CYS A 242 -22.42 -10.12 15.57
N ASN A 243 -21.95 -11.36 15.58
CA ASN A 243 -22.06 -12.25 14.41
C ASN A 243 -23.51 -12.53 13.99
N ASN A 244 -24.47 -12.42 14.92
CA ASN A 244 -25.89 -12.68 14.65
C ASN A 244 -26.67 -11.42 14.28
N THR A 245 -26.16 -10.23 14.59
CA THR A 245 -26.87 -8.95 14.43
C THR A 245 -26.07 -7.97 13.57
N TYR A 246 -24.93 -7.51 14.07
CA TYR A 246 -24.12 -6.44 13.48
C TYR A 246 -23.49 -6.85 12.14
N VAL A 247 -22.86 -8.02 12.08
CA VAL A 247 -22.19 -8.50 10.86
C VAL A 247 -23.22 -8.64 9.72
N PRO A 248 -24.34 -9.38 9.88
CA PRO A 248 -25.42 -9.37 8.91
C PRO A 248 -25.94 -7.98 8.59
N GLN A 249 -26.20 -7.11 9.58
CA GLN A 249 -26.73 -5.76 9.34
C GLN A 249 -25.77 -4.90 8.51
N LYS A 250 -24.48 -4.88 8.85
CA LYS A 250 -23.44 -4.12 8.14
C LYS A 250 -23.23 -4.68 6.74
N TRP A 251 -23.25 -6.01 6.55
CA TRP A 251 -23.13 -6.65 5.23
C TRP A 251 -24.40 -6.53 4.36
N LEU A 252 -25.60 -6.71 4.91
CA LEU A 252 -26.89 -6.54 4.23
C LEU A 252 -27.06 -5.10 3.74
N ARG A 253 -26.65 -4.13 4.58
CA ARG A 253 -26.59 -2.73 4.20
C ARG A 253 -25.40 -2.39 3.31
N SER A 254 -24.53 -3.34 2.94
CA SER A 254 -23.34 -3.09 2.10
C SER A 254 -23.32 -3.84 0.75
N ILE A 255 -23.97 -5.01 0.62
CA ILE A 255 -23.68 -5.98 -0.47
C ILE A 255 -24.83 -6.23 -1.47
N GLY A 256 -26.05 -5.78 -1.20
CA GLY A 256 -27.23 -6.11 -2.03
C GLY A 256 -27.14 -5.81 -3.56
N LEU A 257 -26.15 -5.02 -4.00
CA LEU A 257 -25.87 -4.71 -5.42
C LEU A 257 -24.63 -5.40 -6.03
N LEU A 258 -23.77 -6.06 -5.24
CA LEU A 258 -22.59 -6.80 -5.76
C LEU A 258 -22.90 -8.26 -6.15
N GLY A 259 -24.17 -8.67 -6.05
CA GLY A 259 -24.65 -9.95 -6.58
C GLY A 259 -24.16 -11.20 -5.84
N ARG A 260 -23.69 -11.09 -4.59
CA ARG A 260 -23.42 -12.24 -3.73
C ARG A 260 -24.17 -12.15 -2.42
N ASP A 261 -24.65 -13.30 -1.95
CA ASP A 261 -25.45 -13.42 -0.75
C ASP A 261 -24.57 -13.24 0.50
N CYS A 262 -24.94 -12.33 1.41
CA CYS A 262 -24.25 -12.14 2.70
C CYS A 262 -24.37 -13.36 3.62
N HIS A 263 -25.22 -14.33 3.27
CA HIS A 263 -25.35 -15.60 3.98
C HIS A 263 -24.34 -16.66 3.52
N ASP A 264 -23.48 -16.35 2.55
CA ASP A 264 -22.48 -17.32 2.08
C ASP A 264 -21.47 -17.66 3.18
N ALA A 265 -21.16 -18.95 3.29
CA ALA A 265 -20.39 -19.52 4.40
C ALA A 265 -18.97 -18.93 4.52
N GLU A 266 -18.46 -18.35 3.44
CA GLU A 266 -17.16 -17.69 3.30
C GLU A 266 -17.06 -16.37 4.08
N TYR A 267 -18.18 -15.69 4.35
CA TYR A 267 -18.21 -14.38 5.02
C TYR A 267 -18.51 -14.47 6.52
N LYS A 268 -18.88 -15.67 7.01
CA LYS A 268 -19.04 -15.90 8.43
C LYS A 268 -17.65 -15.83 9.08
N ILE A 269 -17.41 -14.82 9.91
CA ILE A 269 -16.27 -14.81 10.82
C ILE A 269 -16.51 -15.99 11.77
N ARG A 270 -15.83 -17.11 11.52
CA ARG A 270 -15.96 -18.32 12.33
C ARG A 270 -14.87 -18.30 13.39
N PRO A 271 -15.21 -18.57 14.66
CA PRO A 271 -14.19 -18.85 15.64
C PRO A 271 -13.36 -20.06 15.23
N LYS A 272 -12.21 -20.21 15.88
CA LYS A 272 -11.49 -21.48 15.95
C LYS A 272 -12.47 -22.63 16.21
N LYS A 273 -12.16 -23.82 15.71
CA LYS A 273 -12.87 -25.04 16.12
C LYS A 273 -12.74 -25.21 17.65
N GLY A 274 -13.82 -24.89 18.39
CA GLY A 274 -13.87 -24.91 19.85
C GLY A 274 -13.46 -23.61 20.55
N GLY A 275 -13.26 -22.51 19.83
CA GLY A 275 -13.01 -21.19 20.42
C GLY A 275 -14.17 -20.22 20.21
N ASP A 276 -14.02 -19.03 20.76
CA ASP A 276 -14.84 -17.87 20.48
C ASP A 276 -13.97 -16.79 19.84
N LEU A 277 -14.57 -15.92 19.02
CA LEU A 277 -13.86 -14.82 18.40
C LEU A 277 -13.77 -13.68 19.40
N PRO A 278 -12.57 -13.13 19.67
CA PRO A 278 -12.47 -11.91 20.45
C PRO A 278 -12.78 -10.72 19.53
N PHE A 279 -13.95 -10.11 19.72
CA PHE A 279 -14.39 -8.87 19.10
C PHE A 279 -14.39 -7.70 20.09
N ASP A 280 -13.83 -6.56 19.73
CA ASP A 280 -13.82 -5.34 20.55
C ASP A 280 -14.17 -4.11 19.72
N PHE A 281 -15.21 -3.35 20.03
CA PHE A 281 -15.70 -2.29 19.13
C PHE A 281 -15.41 -0.86 19.59
N ASP A 282 -14.44 -0.69 20.49
CA ASP A 282 -14.07 0.64 20.93
C ASP A 282 -13.07 1.28 19.98
N GLU A 283 -13.48 2.42 19.42
CA GLU A 283 -12.68 3.27 18.52
C GLU A 283 -11.39 3.81 19.15
N ASN A 284 -11.27 3.76 20.48
CA ASN A 284 -10.09 4.21 21.22
C ASN A 284 -9.03 3.11 21.42
N CYS A 285 -9.30 1.89 20.94
CA CYS A 285 -8.44 0.74 21.15
C CYS A 285 -7.16 0.80 20.29
N GLN A 286 -6.04 0.38 20.89
CA GLN A 286 -4.72 0.50 20.29
C GLN A 286 -4.30 -0.80 19.62
N GLY A 287 -3.94 -0.69 18.35
CA GLY A 287 -3.35 -1.76 17.54
C GLY A 287 -3.72 -1.55 16.08
N ASN A 288 -2.72 -1.50 15.21
CA ASN A 288 -2.90 -1.12 13.81
C ASN A 288 -2.62 -2.28 12.87
N ILE A 289 -3.41 -3.34 12.96
CA ILE A 289 -3.46 -4.33 11.89
C ILE A 289 -4.67 -4.03 11.01
N ASP A 290 -4.41 -3.94 9.72
CA ASP A 290 -5.45 -3.87 8.70
C ASP A 290 -5.42 -5.19 7.94
N LEU A 291 -6.52 -5.94 7.97
CA LEU A 291 -6.73 -7.12 7.15
C LEU A 291 -7.58 -6.73 5.93
N ILE A 292 -6.90 -6.55 4.81
CA ILE A 292 -7.48 -6.22 3.51
C ILE A 292 -7.87 -7.51 2.81
N VAL A 293 -9.17 -7.70 2.61
CA VAL A 293 -9.70 -8.89 1.95
C VAL A 293 -10.11 -8.54 0.53
N GLY A 294 -9.54 -9.25 -0.45
CA GLY A 294 -9.87 -9.08 -1.86
C GLY A 294 -10.94 -10.04 -2.36
N VAL A 295 -11.77 -9.57 -3.30
CA VAL A 295 -12.72 -10.45 -4.02
C VAL A 295 -12.00 -11.12 -5.18
N LYS A 296 -12.21 -12.43 -5.31
CA LYS A 296 -11.98 -13.14 -6.56
C LYS A 296 -12.94 -12.62 -7.64
N VAL A 297 -12.49 -11.69 -8.48
CA VAL A 297 -13.16 -11.42 -9.75
C VAL A 297 -12.74 -12.53 -10.71
N PRO A 298 -13.63 -13.46 -11.10
CA PRO A 298 -13.29 -14.46 -12.09
C PRO A 298 -13.10 -13.70 -13.40
N SER A 299 -11.85 -13.56 -13.82
CA SER A 299 -11.57 -13.28 -15.22
C SER A 299 -11.18 -14.62 -15.83
N GLU A 300 -12.04 -15.12 -16.71
CA GLU A 300 -11.79 -16.33 -17.51
C GLU A 300 -10.50 -16.23 -18.36
N LEU A 301 -9.91 -15.04 -18.43
CA LEU A 301 -8.71 -14.71 -19.21
C LEU A 301 -7.43 -14.52 -18.36
N LEU A 302 -7.51 -14.40 -17.03
CA LEU A 302 -6.40 -13.96 -16.15
C LEU A 302 -5.96 -15.04 -15.16
N GLY A 303 -5.68 -16.25 -15.62
CA GLY A 303 -4.93 -17.27 -14.85
C GLY A 303 -5.36 -17.47 -13.38
N THR A 304 -4.42 -17.90 -12.53
CA THR A 304 -4.64 -18.04 -11.08
C THR A 304 -4.34 -16.70 -10.39
N ILE A 305 -5.38 -16.06 -9.84
CA ILE A 305 -5.24 -14.83 -9.04
C ILE A 305 -4.50 -15.11 -7.72
N THR A 306 -3.60 -14.21 -7.37
CA THR A 306 -2.79 -14.21 -6.15
C THR A 306 -3.05 -12.95 -5.31
N ALA A 307 -2.71 -12.99 -4.02
CA ALA A 307 -2.77 -11.83 -3.14
C ALA A 307 -1.87 -10.67 -3.61
N HIS A 308 -0.85 -10.95 -4.42
CA HIS A 308 -0.03 -9.89 -5.03
C HIS A 308 -0.83 -9.04 -6.02
N ASP A 309 -1.86 -9.61 -6.67
CA ASP A 309 -2.69 -8.87 -7.62
C ASP A 309 -3.58 -7.83 -6.92
N LEU A 310 -3.77 -7.97 -5.59
CA LEU A 310 -4.40 -6.93 -4.77
C LEU A 310 -3.49 -5.69 -4.64
N LEU A 311 -2.18 -5.88 -4.70
CA LEU A 311 -1.19 -4.81 -4.61
C LEU A 311 -1.06 -4.00 -5.90
N ASP A 312 -1.58 -4.49 -7.03
CA ASP A 312 -1.56 -3.74 -8.30
C ASP A 312 -2.38 -2.45 -8.20
N SER A 313 -3.33 -2.41 -7.27
CA SER A 313 -4.12 -1.23 -6.95
C SER A 313 -3.35 -0.16 -6.16
N PHE A 314 -2.07 -0.37 -5.79
CA PHE A 314 -1.25 0.67 -5.16
C PHE A 314 -0.72 1.69 -6.16
N ASP A 315 -0.73 2.94 -5.73
CA ASP A 315 -0.28 4.12 -6.47
C ASP A 315 1.23 4.29 -6.45
N LEU A 316 1.90 3.92 -5.35
CA LEU A 316 3.35 3.97 -5.21
C LEU A 316 3.95 2.56 -5.29
N THR A 317 4.96 2.38 -6.14
CA THR A 317 5.60 1.07 -6.34
C THR A 317 6.28 0.54 -5.08
N ILE A 318 6.79 1.43 -4.21
CA ILE A 318 7.44 1.03 -2.95
C ILE A 318 6.48 0.30 -2.01
N CYS A 319 5.20 0.66 -2.02
CA CYS A 319 4.18 0.04 -1.17
C CYS A 319 3.77 -1.38 -1.63
N LYS A 320 4.20 -1.79 -2.83
CA LYS A 320 3.98 -3.15 -3.36
C LYS A 320 5.02 -4.16 -2.82
N ALA A 321 6.02 -3.70 -2.07
CA ALA A 321 6.91 -4.58 -1.32
C ALA A 321 6.07 -5.45 -0.35
N SER A 322 6.33 -6.76 -0.36
CA SER A 322 5.48 -7.72 0.36
C SER A 322 6.23 -8.94 0.87
N PHE A 323 5.64 -9.62 1.85
CA PHE A 323 6.13 -10.87 2.42
C PHE A 323 5.00 -11.90 2.56
N ASP A 324 5.15 -13.08 1.96
CA ASP A 324 4.10 -14.12 1.92
C ASP A 324 4.23 -15.19 3.03
N GLY A 325 5.03 -14.93 4.06
CA GLY A 325 5.42 -15.91 5.09
C GLY A 325 6.70 -16.69 4.72
N THR A 326 7.04 -16.77 3.43
CA THR A 326 8.27 -17.43 2.97
C THR A 326 9.23 -16.49 2.25
N THR A 327 8.73 -15.60 1.42
CA THR A 327 9.49 -14.90 0.38
C THR A 327 9.17 -13.41 0.45
N PHE A 328 10.22 -12.59 0.41
CA PHE A 328 10.07 -11.15 0.19
C PHE A 328 9.97 -10.88 -1.32
N LYS A 329 8.97 -10.11 -1.74
CA LYS A 329 8.85 -9.60 -3.10
C LYS A 329 9.07 -8.09 -3.06
N ILE A 330 10.09 -7.63 -3.79
CA ILE A 330 10.48 -6.23 -3.88
C ILE A 330 10.47 -5.87 -5.37
N PRO A 331 9.49 -5.10 -5.88
CA PRO A 331 9.33 -4.87 -7.33
C PRO A 331 10.51 -4.19 -8.00
N GLU A 332 11.08 -3.17 -7.37
CA GLU A 332 12.19 -2.37 -7.92
C GLU A 332 13.27 -2.19 -6.85
N PRO A 333 14.05 -3.24 -6.52
CA PRO A 333 14.97 -3.22 -5.39
C PRO A 333 16.03 -2.12 -5.53
N HIS A 334 16.54 -1.87 -6.74
CA HIS A 334 17.50 -0.79 -7.00
C HIS A 334 16.96 0.60 -6.65
N LEU A 335 15.68 0.87 -6.91
CA LEU A 335 15.07 2.15 -6.57
C LEU A 335 14.74 2.19 -5.08
N LEU A 336 14.06 1.16 -4.57
CA LEU A 336 13.63 1.09 -3.17
C LEU A 336 14.81 1.26 -2.21
N PHE A 337 15.88 0.49 -2.37
CA PHE A 337 17.04 0.56 -1.48
C PHE A 337 17.82 1.87 -1.59
N ASN A 338 17.60 2.66 -2.64
CA ASN A 338 18.10 4.03 -2.78
C ASN A 338 17.07 5.09 -2.36
N ARG A 339 16.02 4.70 -1.63
CA ARG A 339 14.90 5.57 -1.21
C ARG A 339 14.20 6.26 -2.39
N LYS A 340 14.10 5.56 -3.52
CA LYS A 340 13.38 6.03 -4.70
C LYS A 340 12.13 5.18 -4.92
N SER A 341 11.09 5.79 -5.44
CA SER A 341 9.90 5.09 -5.90
C SER A 341 9.31 5.77 -7.13
N THR A 342 8.36 5.10 -7.75
CA THR A 342 7.59 5.60 -8.89
C THR A 342 6.12 5.65 -8.49
N MET A 343 5.38 6.61 -9.04
CA MET A 343 3.93 6.64 -8.98
C MET A 343 3.36 6.12 -10.31
N GLU A 344 2.26 5.36 -10.26
CA GLU A 344 1.59 4.89 -11.47
C GLU A 344 1.26 6.07 -12.41
N PRO A 345 1.68 6.05 -13.69
CA PRO A 345 1.65 7.22 -14.56
C PRO A 345 0.27 7.87 -14.75
N CYS A 346 -0.80 7.07 -14.84
CA CYS A 346 -2.15 7.57 -15.03
C CYS A 346 -2.66 8.27 -13.76
N ARG A 347 -2.51 7.65 -12.59
CA ARG A 347 -2.86 8.23 -11.28
C ARG A 347 -2.06 9.46 -10.94
N ARG A 348 -0.77 9.48 -11.30
CA ARG A 348 0.08 10.66 -11.18
C ARG A 348 -0.48 11.84 -11.97
N THR A 349 -0.76 11.60 -13.25
CA THR A 349 -1.30 12.64 -14.15
C THR A 349 -2.67 13.11 -13.66
N LEU A 350 -3.51 12.18 -13.21
CA LEU A 350 -4.82 12.48 -12.66
C LEU A 350 -4.74 13.33 -11.38
N LEU A 351 -3.87 12.97 -10.43
CA LEU A 351 -3.64 13.73 -9.21
C LEU A 351 -3.16 15.15 -9.51
N GLN A 352 -2.21 15.30 -10.45
CA GLN A 352 -1.69 16.61 -10.87
C GLN A 352 -2.81 17.52 -11.41
N TRP A 353 -3.59 17.03 -12.37
CA TRP A 353 -4.70 17.81 -12.95
C TRP A 353 -5.79 18.12 -11.93
N TYR A 354 -6.11 17.16 -11.06
CA TYR A 354 -7.12 17.36 -10.03
C TYR A 354 -6.72 18.47 -9.08
N MET A 355 -5.49 18.43 -8.56
CA MET A 355 -4.99 19.46 -7.63
C MET A 355 -4.93 20.83 -8.30
N TYR A 356 -4.47 20.92 -9.55
CA TYR A 356 -4.44 22.16 -10.32
C TYR A 356 -5.84 22.82 -10.42
N HIS A 357 -6.85 22.04 -10.84
CA HIS A 357 -8.22 22.56 -10.98
C HIS A 357 -8.89 22.85 -9.64
N TYR A 358 -8.64 22.01 -8.63
CA TYR A 358 -9.14 22.21 -7.27
C TYR A 358 -8.67 23.54 -6.69
N GLY A 359 -7.35 23.83 -6.76
CA GLY A 359 -6.79 25.09 -6.29
C GLY A 359 -7.37 26.31 -7.03
N ASN A 360 -7.48 26.23 -8.36
CA ASN A 360 -8.06 27.32 -9.17
C ASN A 360 -9.52 27.62 -8.81
N ILE A 361 -10.33 26.59 -8.57
CA ILE A 361 -11.75 26.76 -8.23
C ILE A 361 -11.90 27.36 -6.83
N ILE A 362 -11.15 26.88 -5.84
CA ILE A 362 -11.20 27.43 -4.47
C ILE A 362 -10.77 28.89 -4.45
N ASN A 363 -9.63 29.20 -5.09
CA ASN A 363 -9.09 30.56 -5.12
C ASN A 363 -10.00 31.55 -5.86
N SER A 364 -10.74 31.10 -6.88
CA SER A 364 -11.61 31.99 -7.68
C SER A 364 -13.00 32.22 -7.09
N ARG A 365 -13.53 31.28 -6.30
CA ARG A 365 -14.93 31.32 -5.85
C ARG A 365 -15.10 31.63 -4.36
N GLY A 366 -14.02 31.67 -3.58
CA GLY A 366 -14.10 31.91 -2.13
C GLY A 366 -14.97 30.86 -1.43
N PHE A 367 -14.90 29.60 -1.90
CA PHE A 367 -15.64 28.49 -1.30
C PHE A 367 -15.18 28.30 0.14
N ASP A 368 -16.00 28.68 1.12
CA ASP A 368 -15.81 28.22 2.51
C ASP A 368 -16.40 26.83 2.66
N ILE A 369 -15.51 25.85 2.71
CA ILE A 369 -15.85 24.43 2.74
C ILE A 369 -16.68 24.03 3.98
N ASN A 370 -16.64 24.83 5.04
CA ASN A 370 -17.25 24.53 6.33
C ASN A 370 -18.74 24.92 6.41
N ASP A 371 -19.22 25.78 5.50
CA ASP A 371 -20.58 26.33 5.55
C ASP A 371 -21.60 25.57 4.69
N TYR A 372 -21.20 24.46 4.08
CA TYR A 372 -21.97 23.84 3.02
C TYR A 372 -22.51 22.45 3.36
N GLY A 373 -23.81 22.27 3.10
CA GLY A 373 -24.44 20.95 3.11
C GLY A 373 -23.92 20.03 1.98
N PRO A 374 -24.16 18.71 2.06
CA PRO A 374 -23.48 17.73 1.22
C PRO A 374 -23.72 17.86 -0.30
N ALA A 375 -24.88 18.36 -0.72
CA ALA A 375 -25.15 18.64 -2.12
C ALA A 375 -24.18 19.70 -2.67
N THR A 376 -23.95 20.77 -1.90
CA THR A 376 -23.00 21.82 -2.27
C THR A 376 -21.56 21.33 -2.18
N VAL A 377 -21.24 20.50 -1.18
CA VAL A 377 -19.93 19.82 -1.09
C VAL A 377 -19.65 18.98 -2.33
N SER A 378 -20.65 18.28 -2.89
CA SER A 378 -20.49 17.46 -4.10
C SER A 378 -20.30 18.28 -5.40
N LEU A 379 -20.74 19.55 -5.44
CA LEU A 379 -20.59 20.41 -6.62
C LEU A 379 -19.12 20.73 -6.90
N LEU A 380 -18.31 20.91 -5.86
CA LEU A 380 -16.89 21.23 -6.01
C LEU A 380 -16.13 20.07 -6.70
N PRO A 381 -16.13 18.83 -6.17
CA PRO A 381 -15.56 17.67 -6.87
C PRO A 381 -16.12 17.47 -8.27
N SER A 382 -17.44 17.62 -8.45
CA SER A 382 -18.07 17.44 -9.77
C SER A 382 -17.53 18.44 -10.79
N CYS A 383 -17.38 19.71 -10.41
CA CYS A 383 -16.80 20.76 -11.25
C CYS A 383 -15.32 20.46 -11.57
N VAL A 384 -14.53 20.07 -10.57
CA VAL A 384 -13.11 19.70 -10.75
C VAL A 384 -12.99 18.52 -11.73
N ILE A 385 -13.80 17.47 -11.55
CA ILE A 385 -13.82 16.28 -12.41
C ILE A 385 -14.11 16.67 -13.88
N GLU A 386 -15.04 17.58 -14.13
CA GLU A 386 -15.34 18.05 -15.50
C GLU A 386 -14.19 18.81 -16.15
N HIS A 387 -13.40 19.56 -15.37
CA HIS A 387 -12.18 20.19 -15.88
C HIS A 387 -11.10 19.15 -16.17
N VAL A 388 -10.86 18.21 -15.23
CA VAL A 388 -9.88 17.13 -15.39
C VAL A 388 -10.17 16.29 -16.63
N ARG A 389 -11.44 15.94 -16.89
CA ARG A 389 -11.83 15.16 -18.08
C ARG A 389 -11.50 15.85 -19.40
N ARG A 390 -11.66 17.17 -19.45
CA ARG A 390 -11.32 17.96 -20.66
C ARG A 390 -9.83 17.94 -20.94
N ASP A 391 -9.01 17.97 -19.88
CA ASP A 391 -7.56 18.06 -19.99
C ASP A 391 -6.84 16.70 -20.01
N LEU A 392 -7.53 15.62 -19.61
CA LEU A 392 -7.00 14.25 -19.60
C LEU A 392 -7.85 13.30 -20.46
N PRO A 393 -7.77 13.38 -21.81
CA PRO A 393 -8.52 12.50 -22.69
C PRO A 393 -8.10 11.03 -22.50
N GLY A 394 -9.05 10.10 -22.52
CA GLY A 394 -8.81 8.67 -22.31
C GLY A 394 -8.81 8.23 -20.83
N SER A 395 -9.24 9.09 -19.91
CA SER A 395 -9.38 8.79 -18.47
C SER A 395 -10.75 8.22 -18.08
N ASP A 396 -11.56 7.81 -19.06
CA ASP A 396 -12.96 7.41 -18.86
C ASP A 396 -13.11 6.29 -17.81
N ASP A 397 -12.13 5.38 -17.72
CA ASP A 397 -12.14 4.28 -16.75
C ASP A 397 -12.08 4.76 -15.29
N PHE A 398 -11.38 5.87 -15.00
CA PHE A 398 -11.38 6.47 -13.65
C PHE A 398 -12.73 7.06 -13.27
N PHE A 399 -13.49 7.48 -14.28
CA PHE A 399 -14.69 8.27 -14.15
C PHE A 399 -15.98 7.48 -14.35
N LYS A 400 -15.87 6.23 -14.80
CA LYS A 400 -16.99 5.31 -15.07
C LYS A 400 -18.08 5.34 -14.00
N TRP A 401 -17.70 5.30 -12.73
CA TRP A 401 -18.67 5.30 -11.63
C TRP A 401 -19.31 6.66 -11.38
N VAL A 402 -18.55 7.75 -11.52
CA VAL A 402 -19.10 9.11 -11.51
C VAL A 402 -20.12 9.27 -12.65
N ASP A 403 -19.87 8.66 -13.82
CA ASP A 403 -20.80 8.69 -14.95
C ASP A 403 -22.07 7.88 -14.72
N ILE A 404 -21.95 6.71 -14.08
CA ILE A 404 -23.11 5.92 -13.68
C ILE A 404 -23.97 6.69 -12.68
N ALA A 405 -23.34 7.31 -11.67
CA ALA A 405 -24.03 8.15 -10.68
C ALA A 405 -24.75 9.35 -11.31
N LYS A 406 -24.11 10.05 -12.26
CA LYS A 406 -24.70 11.18 -12.98
C LYS A 406 -25.98 10.81 -13.77
N LYS A 407 -26.10 9.56 -14.23
CA LYS A 407 -27.27 9.08 -14.99
C LYS A 407 -28.49 8.78 -14.13
N ILE A 408 -28.34 8.72 -12.80
CA ILE A 408 -29.47 8.44 -11.91
C ILE A 408 -30.37 9.68 -11.87
N PRO A 409 -31.69 9.53 -12.17
CA PRO A 409 -32.63 10.63 -12.09
C PRO A 409 -32.57 11.29 -10.71
N ASP A 410 -32.69 12.61 -10.66
CA ASP A 410 -32.97 13.24 -9.37
C ASP A 410 -34.47 13.09 -9.10
N PRO A 411 -34.91 12.28 -8.12
CA PRO A 411 -36.33 12.13 -7.86
C PRO A 411 -36.93 13.38 -7.20
N TYR A 412 -36.10 14.33 -6.76
CA TYR A 412 -36.50 15.48 -5.97
C TYR A 412 -36.02 16.76 -6.62
N ASP A 413 -36.92 17.42 -7.37
CA ASP A 413 -36.69 18.76 -7.95
C ASP A 413 -36.68 19.87 -6.88
N ASN A 414 -36.98 19.51 -5.63
CA ASN A 414 -37.01 20.44 -4.50
C ASN A 414 -35.69 20.38 -3.73
N HIS A 415 -35.14 21.57 -3.47
CA HIS A 415 -34.04 21.89 -2.55
C HIS A 415 -34.28 21.44 -1.09
N ASP A 416 -35.12 20.44 -0.86
CA ASP A 416 -35.37 19.89 0.46
C ASP A 416 -34.12 19.14 0.92
N LEU A 417 -33.38 19.85 1.78
CA LEU A 417 -32.14 19.47 2.44
C LEU A 417 -32.32 18.33 3.45
N GLY A 418 -33.50 17.69 3.45
CA GLY A 418 -33.84 16.44 4.14
C GLY A 418 -32.96 15.27 3.70
N PHE A 419 -31.71 15.38 4.15
CA PHE A 419 -30.58 14.47 4.33
C PHE A 419 -30.27 13.38 3.30
N LEU A 420 -28.97 13.18 3.14
CA LEU A 420 -28.29 12.06 2.49
C LEU A 420 -28.70 10.66 2.98
N PHE A 421 -29.75 10.46 3.78
CA PHE A 421 -30.18 9.11 4.16
C PHE A 421 -30.84 8.36 2.99
N ALA A 422 -31.37 9.10 2.01
CA ALA A 422 -32.05 8.51 0.86
C ALA A 422 -31.07 7.80 -0.10
N PRO A 423 -31.33 6.53 -0.47
CA PRO A 423 -30.52 5.76 -1.38
C PRO A 423 -29.95 6.43 -2.60
N GLN A 424 -30.85 7.01 -3.37
CA GLN A 424 -30.50 7.52 -4.66
C GLN A 424 -29.66 8.80 -4.56
N LYS A 425 -29.84 9.60 -3.49
CA LYS A 425 -29.08 10.84 -3.27
C LYS A 425 -27.61 10.54 -2.95
N GLN A 426 -27.31 9.56 -2.10
CA GLN A 426 -25.91 9.22 -1.83
C GLN A 426 -25.20 8.64 -3.04
N ILE A 427 -25.87 7.80 -3.83
CA ILE A 427 -25.27 7.29 -5.07
C ILE A 427 -24.94 8.47 -5.99
N LYS A 428 -25.92 9.35 -6.21
CA LYS A 428 -25.81 10.47 -7.14
C LYS A 428 -24.73 11.47 -6.75
N TYR A 429 -24.71 11.90 -5.48
CA TYR A 429 -23.84 12.96 -5.00
C TYR A 429 -22.53 12.44 -4.38
N GLY A 430 -22.59 11.29 -3.71
CA GLY A 430 -21.47 10.67 -3.01
C GLY A 430 -20.36 10.20 -3.95
N ALA A 431 -20.66 9.73 -5.17
CA ALA A 431 -19.62 9.25 -6.08
C ALA A 431 -18.53 10.32 -6.37
N SER A 432 -18.92 11.58 -6.53
CA SER A 432 -17.97 12.68 -6.74
C SER A 432 -17.14 13.00 -5.49
N ILE A 433 -17.78 12.95 -4.31
CA ILE A 433 -17.14 13.14 -3.01
C ILE A 433 -16.13 12.02 -2.74
N GLN A 434 -16.48 10.78 -3.07
CA GLN A 434 -15.59 9.65 -2.89
C GLN A 434 -14.39 9.69 -3.83
N PHE A 435 -14.62 10.08 -5.08
CA PHE A 435 -13.52 10.32 -6.01
C PHE A 435 -12.57 11.39 -5.44
N HIS A 436 -13.10 12.47 -4.88
CA HIS A 436 -12.30 13.48 -4.18
C HIS A 436 -11.51 12.88 -3.02
N ASN A 437 -12.15 12.17 -2.08
CA ASN A 437 -11.48 11.57 -0.93
C ASN A 437 -10.40 10.56 -1.36
N TRP A 438 -10.60 9.85 -2.46
CA TRP A 438 -9.57 8.98 -3.04
C TRP A 438 -8.36 9.79 -3.56
N ILE A 439 -8.59 10.93 -4.22
CA ILE A 439 -7.51 11.85 -4.60
C ILE A 439 -6.77 12.38 -3.36
N CYS A 440 -7.49 12.76 -2.30
CA CYS A 440 -6.88 13.17 -1.03
C CYS A 440 -5.94 12.09 -0.49
N LYS A 441 -6.36 10.81 -0.52
CA LYS A 441 -5.53 9.69 -0.08
C LYS A 441 -4.29 9.46 -0.95
N LEU A 442 -4.37 9.66 -2.26
CA LEU A 442 -3.17 9.66 -3.12
C LEU A 442 -2.21 10.78 -2.71
N HIS A 443 -2.74 11.99 -2.53
CA HIS A 443 -1.94 13.15 -2.12
C HIS A 443 -1.28 12.95 -0.76
N TYR A 444 -2.04 12.50 0.24
CA TYR A 444 -1.53 12.24 1.59
C TYR A 444 -0.49 11.13 1.61
N ARG A 445 -0.67 10.04 0.83
CA ARG A 445 0.35 8.99 0.73
C ARG A 445 1.63 9.51 0.07
N LEU A 446 1.52 10.26 -1.02
CA LEU A 446 2.64 10.93 -1.65
C LEU A 446 3.42 11.78 -0.64
N LYS A 447 2.72 12.68 0.08
CA LYS A 447 3.34 13.55 1.09
C LYS A 447 3.93 12.76 2.27
N LYS A 448 3.23 11.72 2.76
CA LYS A 448 3.70 10.82 3.83
C LYS A 448 5.06 10.21 3.51
N TYR A 449 5.26 9.70 2.30
CA TYR A 449 6.53 9.08 1.91
C TYR A 449 7.61 10.10 1.54
N GLN A 450 7.26 11.24 0.93
CA GLN A 450 8.21 12.35 0.75
C GLN A 450 8.75 12.87 2.09
N ALA A 451 7.89 13.03 3.10
CA ALA A 451 8.28 13.43 4.46
C ALA A 451 9.20 12.40 5.14
N ARG A 452 9.19 11.14 4.70
CA ARG A 452 10.09 10.07 5.14
C ARG A 452 11.40 10.01 4.33
N GLY A 453 11.68 11.04 3.52
CA GLY A 453 12.89 11.13 2.70
C GLY A 453 12.89 10.20 1.50
N ILE A 454 11.72 9.77 1.02
CA ILE A 454 11.59 8.94 -0.19
C ILE A 454 11.36 9.86 -1.40
N GLU A 455 12.27 9.80 -2.35
CA GLU A 455 12.16 10.49 -3.62
C GLU A 455 11.16 9.76 -4.53
N ILE A 456 10.04 10.41 -4.82
CA ILE A 456 9.09 9.91 -5.82
C ILE A 456 9.50 10.46 -7.19
N LEU A 457 10.05 9.59 -8.03
CA LEU A 457 10.48 9.94 -9.37
C LEU A 457 9.29 10.42 -10.19
N ASP A 458 9.52 11.52 -10.92
CA ASP A 458 8.51 12.21 -11.71
C ASP A 458 7.27 12.65 -10.92
N ALA A 459 7.35 12.85 -9.60
CA ALA A 459 6.23 13.25 -8.74
C ALA A 459 5.36 14.36 -9.37
N PRO A 460 4.03 14.32 -9.16
CA PRO A 460 3.16 15.36 -9.69
C PRO A 460 3.54 16.72 -9.09
N THR A 461 3.61 17.75 -9.93
CA THR A 461 3.82 19.12 -9.47
C THR A 461 2.54 19.64 -8.84
N ILE A 462 2.53 19.73 -7.50
CA ILE A 462 1.41 20.22 -6.70
C ILE A 462 1.89 21.47 -5.97
N ASP A 463 1.16 22.57 -6.13
CA ASP A 463 1.42 23.82 -5.39
C ASP A 463 1.22 23.58 -3.89
N GLU A 464 2.22 23.91 -3.08
CA GLU A 464 2.23 23.68 -1.63
C GLU A 464 1.18 24.51 -0.88
N SER A 465 0.66 25.58 -1.50
CA SER A 465 -0.43 26.37 -0.94
C SER A 465 -1.79 25.67 -1.04
N ILE A 466 -1.91 24.63 -1.87
CA ILE A 466 -3.17 23.90 -2.04
C ILE A 466 -3.34 22.91 -0.89
N ILE A 467 -4.25 23.26 0.01
CA ILE A 467 -4.71 22.37 1.07
C ILE A 467 -5.98 21.68 0.59
N ILE A 468 -5.96 20.35 0.60
CA ILE A 468 -7.08 19.49 0.25
C ILE A 468 -7.45 18.66 1.48
N HIS A 469 -8.75 18.49 1.74
CA HIS A 469 -9.27 17.76 2.88
C HIS A 469 -10.28 16.71 2.44
N GLU A 470 -10.37 15.60 3.18
CA GLU A 470 -11.46 14.65 2.93
C GLU A 470 -12.79 15.27 3.36
N PHE A 471 -13.83 15.02 2.58
CA PHE A 471 -15.19 15.39 2.92
C PHE A 471 -15.85 14.29 3.74
N SER A 472 -16.57 14.69 4.80
CA SER A 472 -17.46 13.78 5.50
C SER A 472 -18.68 13.46 4.63
N LEU A 473 -19.02 12.17 4.54
CA LEU A 473 -20.27 11.71 3.94
C LEU A 473 -21.42 11.66 4.96
N THR A 474 -21.09 11.74 6.24
CA THR A 474 -22.01 11.80 7.38
C THR A 474 -22.00 13.21 7.94
N GLY A 475 -22.98 14.00 7.52
CA GLY A 475 -23.28 15.29 8.15
C GLY A 475 -23.98 15.10 9.48
#